data_AF-A0A2E5K5N8-F1
#
_entry.id   AF-A0A2E5K5N8-F1
#
_cell.length_a   1.000
_cell.length_b   1.000
_cell.length_c   1.000
_cell.angle_alpha   90.00
_cell.angle_beta   90.00
_cell.angle_gamma   90.00
#
_symmetry.space_group_name_H-M   'P 1'
#
loop_
_entity.id
_entity.type
_entity.pdbx_description
1 polymer ?
#
loop_
_entity_poly.entity_id
_entity_poly.type
_entity_poly.pdbx_seq_one_letter_code
_entity_poly.pdbx_strand_id
1 'polypeptide(L)' 'MRESRIPPNAALPKMNPFLLQSADSITTKKDSHREISAKGQSSLKKLAAFLDKKELKRVTEIRHSPFVRAKQTAENSKK' A
#
# COMPACT_ATOMS: atom_id res chain seq x y z
N MET A 1 -2.07 20.23 31.28
CA MET A 1 -2.18 19.41 30.04
C MET A 1 -3.47 19.82 29.33
N ARG A 2 -3.40 20.33 28.09
CA ARG A 2 -4.59 20.71 27.32
C ARG A 2 -5.06 19.50 26.54
N GLU A 3 -6.14 18.87 26.99
CA GLU A 3 -6.86 17.89 26.17
C GLU A 3 -7.43 18.62 24.96
N SER A 4 -6.94 18.29 23.77
CA SER A 4 -7.46 18.77 22.50
C SER A 4 -8.86 18.20 22.29
N ARG A 5 -9.89 18.92 22.73
CA ARG A 5 -11.30 18.60 22.45
C ARG A 5 -11.58 18.89 20.98
N ILE A 6 -11.69 17.84 20.17
CA ILE A 6 -12.20 17.96 18.80
C ILE A 6 -13.67 18.37 18.91
N PRO A 7 -14.11 19.49 18.30
CA PRO A 7 -15.51 19.90 18.37
C PRO A 7 -16.40 18.83 17.71
N PRO A 8 -17.61 18.58 18.25
CA PRO A 8 -18.46 17.46 17.83
C PRO A 8 -18.90 17.51 16.35
N ASN A 9 -18.74 18.66 15.69
CA ASN A 9 -19.03 18.88 14.27
C ASN A 9 -17.80 19.25 13.43
N ALA A 10 -16.59 19.00 13.93
CA ALA A 10 -15.40 19.10 13.09
C ALA A 10 -15.49 18.07 11.95
N ALA A 11 -15.48 18.53 10.71
CA ALA A 11 -15.34 17.65 9.57
C ALA A 11 -14.06 16.83 9.76
N LEU A 12 -14.20 15.51 9.92
CA LEU A 12 -13.05 14.62 9.96
C LEU A 12 -12.29 14.77 8.64
N PRO A 13 -10.94 14.78 8.65
CA PRO A 13 -10.18 14.81 7.42
C PRO A 13 -10.63 13.67 6.51
N LYS A 14 -11.04 14.02 5.29
CA LYS A 14 -11.56 13.05 4.31
C LYS A 14 -10.43 12.09 3.92
N MET A 15 -10.50 10.87 4.43
CA MET A 15 -9.56 9.80 4.10
C MET A 15 -10.13 8.96 2.95
N ASN A 16 -9.32 8.74 1.91
CA ASN A 16 -9.67 7.87 0.79
C ASN A 16 -8.89 6.55 0.93
N PRO A 17 -9.47 5.50 1.54
CA PRO A 17 -8.79 4.22 1.68
C PRO A 17 -8.71 3.50 0.33
N PHE A 18 -7.56 2.89 0.05
CA PHE A 18 -7.37 1.99 -1.09
C PHE A 18 -7.02 0.60 -0.57
N LEU A 19 -7.57 -0.42 -1.21
CA LEU A 19 -7.23 -1.81 -0.94
C LEU A 19 -6.36 -2.34 -2.07
N LEU A 20 -5.23 -2.94 -1.72
CA LEU A 20 -4.28 -3.52 -2.67
C LEU A 20 -3.92 -4.93 -2.23
N GLN A 21 -4.10 -5.89 -3.13
CA GLN A 21 -3.63 -7.26 -2.95
C GLN A 21 -2.10 -7.32 -3.18
N SER A 22 -1.40 -8.17 -2.42
CA SER A 22 0.02 -8.44 -2.66
C SER A 22 0.25 -8.96 -4.09
N ALA A 23 1.32 -8.48 -4.73
CA ALA A 23 1.70 -8.95 -6.05
C ALA A 23 2.06 -10.44 -6.06
N ASP A 24 2.07 -11.00 -7.28
CA ASP A 24 2.44 -12.39 -7.53
C ASP A 24 3.81 -12.73 -6.92
N SER A 25 3.96 -13.94 -6.37
CA SER A 25 5.08 -14.31 -5.50
C SER A 25 5.69 -15.67 -5.85
N ILE A 26 6.97 -15.84 -5.52
CA ILE A 26 7.72 -17.07 -5.76
C ILE A 26 7.25 -18.13 -4.75
N THR A 27 6.79 -19.28 -5.24
CA THR A 27 6.14 -20.31 -4.41
C THR A 27 7.11 -21.27 -3.72
N THR A 28 8.39 -21.25 -4.09
CA THR A 28 9.42 -22.18 -3.61
C THR A 28 9.89 -21.93 -2.17
N LYS A 29 9.60 -20.75 -1.61
CA LYS A 29 9.93 -20.39 -0.23
C LYS A 29 8.76 -20.66 0.73
N LYS A 30 9.06 -20.81 2.02
CA LYS A 30 8.08 -20.82 3.12
C LYS A 30 7.14 -19.62 2.98
N ASP A 31 5.84 -19.80 3.21
CA ASP A 31 4.82 -18.78 2.84
C ASP A 31 5.17 -17.37 3.34
N SER A 32 5.61 -17.25 4.59
CA SER A 32 5.95 -15.96 5.19
C SER A 32 7.13 -15.25 4.54
N HIS A 33 8.02 -16.00 3.89
CA HIS A 33 9.23 -15.54 3.22
C HIS A 33 9.11 -15.53 1.68
N ARG A 34 7.91 -15.78 1.14
CA ARG A 34 7.67 -15.68 -0.30
C ARG A 34 7.88 -14.23 -0.74
N GLU A 35 8.83 -14.06 -1.63
CA GLU A 35 9.15 -12.78 -2.28
C GLU A 35 8.31 -12.60 -3.53
N ILE A 36 8.12 -11.35 -3.96
CA ILE A 36 7.45 -11.05 -5.22
C ILE A 36 8.23 -11.64 -6.41
N SER A 37 7.50 -12.20 -7.37
CA SER A 37 8.07 -12.74 -8.61
C SER A 37 8.45 -11.60 -9.57
N ALA A 38 9.25 -11.89 -10.60
CA ALA A 38 9.53 -10.92 -11.67
C ALA A 38 8.24 -10.46 -12.40
N LYS A 39 7.26 -11.37 -12.51
CA LYS A 39 5.92 -11.06 -13.02
C LYS A 39 5.19 -10.10 -12.07
N GLY A 40 5.25 -10.35 -10.77
CA GLY A 40 4.71 -9.47 -9.73
C GLY A 40 5.31 -8.07 -9.79
N GLN A 41 6.64 -7.96 -9.89
CA GLN A 41 7.33 -6.68 -10.06
C GLN A 41 6.86 -5.92 -11.30
N SER A 42 6.69 -6.62 -12.42
CA SER A 42 6.20 -6.02 -13.67
C SER A 42 4.77 -5.49 -13.53
N SER A 43 3.90 -6.21 -12.82
CA SER A 43 2.54 -5.75 -12.51
C SER A 43 2.54 -4.50 -11.64
N LEU A 44 3.42 -4.42 -10.64
CA LEU A 44 3.55 -3.24 -9.79
C LEU A 44 4.02 -2.01 -10.56
N LYS A 45 4.95 -2.17 -11.51
CA LYS A 45 5.36 -1.08 -12.41
C LYS A 45 4.18 -0.54 -13.23
N LYS A 46 3.34 -1.44 -13.77
CA LYS A 46 2.13 -1.05 -14.51
C LYS A 46 1.12 -0.35 -13.63
N LEU A 47 0.92 -0.85 -12.40
CA LEU A 47 0.06 -0.21 -11.40
C LEU A 47 0.56 1.19 -11.05
N ALA A 48 1.86 1.35 -10.77
CA ALA A 48 2.46 2.63 -10.44
C ALA A 48 2.32 3.66 -11.58
N ALA A 49 2.42 3.23 -12.84
CA ALA A 49 2.14 4.07 -14.00
C ALA A 49 0.65 4.44 -14.12
N PHE A 50 -0.27 3.53 -13.77
CA PHE A 50 -1.70 3.81 -13.75
C PHE A 50 -2.08 4.81 -12.64
N LEU A 51 -1.57 4.61 -11.43
CA LEU A 51 -1.82 5.50 -10.28
C LEU A 51 -1.32 6.92 -10.55
N ASP A 52 -0.16 7.05 -11.21
CA ASP A 52 0.38 8.34 -11.63
C ASP A 52 -0.55 9.08 -12.58
N LYS A 53 -1.09 8.38 -13.58
CA LYS A 53 -2.02 8.94 -14.57
C LYS A 53 -3.35 9.37 -13.96
N LYS A 54 -3.75 8.77 -12.84
CA LYS A 54 -5.02 9.02 -12.16
C LYS A 54 -4.91 10.00 -10.99
N GLU A 55 -3.74 10.64 -10.81
CA GLU A 55 -3.46 11.58 -9.71
C GLU A 55 -3.72 11.01 -8.31
N LEU A 56 -3.73 9.67 -8.16
CA LEU A 56 -3.87 8.98 -6.87
C LEU A 56 -2.57 9.03 -6.04
N LYS A 57 -1.72 10.05 -6.29
CA LYS A 57 -0.33 10.13 -5.84
C LYS A 57 -0.18 10.44 -4.36
N ARG A 58 -1.24 10.83 -3.66
CA ARG A 58 -1.13 11.32 -2.27
C ARG A 58 -1.48 10.23 -1.25
N VAL A 59 -0.71 9.14 -1.29
CA VAL A 59 -0.77 8.10 -0.26
C VAL A 59 0.05 8.57 0.94
N THR A 60 -0.64 9.01 2.00
CA THR A 60 0.01 9.51 3.23
C THR A 60 0.39 8.41 4.21
N GLU A 61 -0.24 7.24 4.10
CA GLU A 61 0.00 6.10 4.98
C GLU A 61 -0.19 4.79 4.20
N ILE A 62 0.69 3.81 4.44
CA ILE A 62 0.56 2.45 3.93
C ILE A 62 0.69 1.48 5.09
N ARG A 63 -0.33 0.63 5.26
CA ARG A 63 -0.29 -0.53 6.15
C ARG A 63 -0.25 -1.79 5.30
N HIS A 64 0.55 -2.76 5.71
CA HIS A 64 0.68 -4.03 5.01
C HIS A 64 0.73 -5.20 6.00
N SER A 65 0.44 -6.41 5.51
CA SER A 65 0.55 -7.63 6.30
C SER A 65 2.02 -7.96 6.61
N PRO A 66 2.33 -8.82 7.61
CA PRO A 66 3.71 -9.10 8.00
C PRO A 66 4.50 -9.97 6.99
N PHE A 67 3.87 -10.42 5.90
CA PHE A 67 4.53 -11.27 4.90
C PHE A 67 5.45 -10.49 3.97
N VAL A 68 6.57 -11.11 3.58
CA VAL A 68 7.59 -10.49 2.72
C VAL A 68 7.00 -9.95 1.41
N ARG A 69 6.16 -10.73 0.71
CA ARG A 69 5.44 -10.29 -0.51
C ARG A 69 4.61 -9.01 -0.30
N ALA A 70 3.98 -8.85 0.85
CA ALA A 70 3.14 -7.70 1.15
C ALA A 70 3.99 -6.47 1.47
N LYS A 71 5.06 -6.64 2.25
CA LYS A 71 6.06 -5.59 2.49
C LYS A 71 6.67 -5.09 1.18
N GLN A 72 7.14 -6.00 0.32
CA GLN A 72 7.73 -5.64 -0.97
C GLN A 72 6.72 -4.96 -1.90
N THR A 73 5.47 -5.42 -1.92
CA THR A 73 4.39 -4.77 -2.69
C THR A 73 4.16 -3.33 -2.21
N ALA A 74 4.10 -3.12 -0.90
CA ALA A 74 3.93 -1.81 -0.30
C ALA A 74 5.10 -0.87 -0.63
N GLU A 75 6.34 -1.34 -0.49
CA GLU A 75 7.55 -0.56 -0.80
C GLU A 75 7.62 -0.16 -2.28
N ASN A 76 7.25 -1.05 -3.20
CA ASN A 76 7.21 -0.77 -4.63
C ASN A 76 6.04 0.14 -5.05
N SER A 77 5.05 0.32 -4.17
CA SER A 77 3.90 1.20 -4.41
C SER A 77 4.10 2.60 -3.81
N LYS A 78 5.14 2.80 -2.99
CA LYS A 78 5.55 4.12 -2.50
C LYS A 78 6.20 4.90 -3.64
N LYS A 79 5.67 6.07 -3.94
CA LYS A 79 6.34 7.10 -4.76
C LYS A 79 6.63 8.30 -3.90
#